data_AF-A0A377TGU7-F1
#
_entry.id   AF-A0A377TGU7-F1
#
_cell.length_a   1.000
_cell.length_b   1.000
_cell.length_c   1.000
_cell.angle_alpha   90.00
_cell.angle_beta   90.00
_cell.angle_gamma   90.00
#
_symmetry.space_group_name_H-M   'P 1'
#
loop_
_entity.id
_entity.type
_entity.pdbx_description
1 polymer ?
#
loop_
_entity_poly.entity_id
_entity_poly.type
_entity_poly.pdbx_seq_one_letter_code
_entity_poly.pdbx_strand_id
1 'polypeptide(L)' 'MDITDNPHNLKIMELEGAQLPRVLDDPKVDVAIISTTYLQQTGLSPVRDGIFIEDKKLALREHHRDPGRQ' A
#
# COMPACT_ATOMS: atom_id res chain seq x y z
N MET A 1 7.10 11.58 9.23
CA MET A 1 5.91 10.73 9.05
C MET A 1 5.61 10.28 10.44
N ASP A 2 4.55 10.80 11.04
CA ASP A 2 4.42 10.77 12.49
C ASP A 2 3.22 9.92 12.87
N ILE A 3 3.45 8.95 13.74
CA ILE A 3 2.39 8.14 14.35
C ILE A 3 1.82 8.98 15.50
N THR A 4 0.59 9.45 15.34
CA THR A 4 -0.07 10.29 16.34
C THR A 4 -0.65 9.51 17.51
N ASP A 5 -0.98 8.23 17.30
CA ASP A 5 -1.48 7.32 18.33
C ASP A 5 -1.15 5.86 17.98
N ASN A 6 -0.98 5.02 19.00
CA ASN A 6 -0.71 3.58 18.88
C ASN A 6 -1.44 2.80 19.99
N PRO A 7 -2.79 2.77 19.96
CA PRO A 7 -3.60 2.16 21.03
C PRO A 7 -3.38 0.65 21.17
N HIS A 8 -2.86 0.00 20.14
CA HIS A 8 -2.55 -1.42 20.11
C HIS A 8 -1.07 -1.74 20.36
N ASN A 9 -0.26 -0.73 20.64
CA ASN A 9 1.17 -0.85 20.90
C ASN A 9 1.92 -1.66 19.83
N LEU A 10 1.53 -1.45 18.56
CA LEU A 10 2.11 -2.10 17.39
C LEU A 10 3.57 -1.69 17.22
N LYS A 11 4.40 -2.65 16.82
CA LYS A 11 5.79 -2.37 16.43
C LYS A 11 5.84 -2.10 14.94
N ILE A 12 6.02 -0.83 14.58
CA ILE A 12 6.18 -0.43 13.17
C ILE A 12 7.66 -0.53 12.80
N MET A 13 7.94 -1.22 11.70
CA MET A 13 9.28 -1.38 11.15
C MET A 13 9.30 -0.80 9.75
N GLU A 14 10.04 0.30 9.58
CA GLU A 14 10.24 0.91 8.28
C GLU A 14 11.30 0.14 7.49
N LEU A 15 10.96 -0.21 6.25
CA LEU A 15 11.83 -0.95 5.35
C LEU A 15 11.78 -0.34 3.96
N GLU A 16 12.87 -0.51 3.22
CA GLU A 16 12.92 -0.17 1.80
C GLU A 16 11.90 -0.99 1.01
N GLY A 17 11.22 -0.34 0.07
CA GLY A 17 10.08 -0.93 -0.63
C GLY A 17 10.37 -2.26 -1.33
N ALA A 18 11.60 -2.43 -1.85
CA ALA A 18 12.04 -3.67 -2.49
C ALA A 18 12.21 -4.86 -1.53
N GLN A 19 12.32 -4.62 -0.22
CA GLN A 19 12.46 -5.67 0.81
C GLN A 19 11.11 -6.12 1.35
N LEU A 20 10.07 -5.29 1.23
CA LEU A 20 8.74 -5.56 1.79
C LEU A 20 8.15 -6.91 1.39
N PRO A 21 8.26 -7.39 0.13
CA PRO A 21 7.65 -8.67 -0.22
C PRO A 21 8.25 -9.87 0.52
N ARG A 22 9.54 -9.83 0.84
CA ARG A 22 10.24 -10.92 1.54
C ARG A 22 9.97 -10.91 3.04
N VAL A 23 9.54 -9.78 3.59
CA VAL A 23 9.28 -9.65 5.03
C VAL A 23 8.04 -10.43 5.45
N LEU A 24 7.15 -10.76 4.50
CA LEU A 24 5.99 -11.62 4.73
C LEU A 24 6.38 -13.06 5.10
N ASP A 25 7.61 -13.50 4.78
CA ASP A 25 8.13 -14.80 5.19
C ASP A 25 8.73 -14.76 6.61
N ASP A 26 8.88 -13.58 7.23
CA ASP A 26 9.37 -13.46 8.60
C ASP A 26 8.25 -13.84 9.59
N PRO A 27 8.46 -14.84 10.47
CA PRO A 27 7.46 -15.28 11.44
C PRO A 27 7.08 -14.22 12.48
N LYS A 28 7.79 -13.08 12.53
CA LYS A 28 7.49 -11.95 13.42
C LYS A 28 6.65 -10.86 12.75
N VAL A 29 6.32 -11.01 11.46
CA VAL A 29 5.51 -10.05 10.73
C VAL A 29 4.13 -10.63 10.49
N ASP A 30 3.14 -10.01 11.13
CA ASP A 30 1.74 -10.38 10.94
C ASP A 30 1.13 -9.71 9.69
N VAL A 31 1.53 -8.48 9.38
CA VAL A 31 0.99 -7.67 8.28
C VAL A 31 2.09 -6.80 7.68
N ALA A 32 2.13 -6.69 6.34
CA ALA A 32 2.95 -5.73 5.62
C ALA A 32 2.10 -4.84 4.71
N ILE A 33 2.38 -3.54 4.73
CA ILE A 33 1.77 -2.58 3.81
C ILE A 33 2.73 -2.43 2.62
N ILE A 34 2.33 -2.96 1.46
CA ILE A 34 3.20 -3.05 0.27
C ILE A 34 2.58 -2.29 -0.89
N SER A 35 3.35 -1.38 -1.49
CA SER A 35 2.93 -0.73 -2.74
C SER A 35 2.85 -1.75 -3.88
N THR A 36 1.82 -1.61 -4.72
CA THR A 36 1.58 -2.49 -5.87
C THR A 36 2.76 -2.56 -6.85
N THR A 37 3.63 -1.54 -6.88
CA THR A 37 4.84 -1.51 -7.72
C THR A 37 5.86 -2.59 -7.35
N TYR A 38 5.93 -3.00 -6.08
CA TYR A 38 6.91 -3.99 -5.61
C TYR A 38 6.41 -5.43 -5.72
N LEU A 39 5.13 -5.64 -6.02
CA LEU A 39 4.54 -6.99 -6.09
C LEU A 39 4.85 -7.70 -7.42
N GLN A 40 5.15 -6.96 -8.48
CA GLN A 40 5.34 -7.51 -9.84
C GLN A 40 6.38 -8.64 -9.90
N GLN A 41 7.39 -8.62 -9.03
CA GLN A 41 8.51 -9.57 -9.04
C GLN A 41 8.31 -10.75 -8.07
N THR A 42 7.21 -10.78 -7.34
CA THR A 42 7.06 -11.59 -6.11
C THR A 42 6.02 -12.69 -6.25
N GLY A 43 5.32 -12.74 -7.40
CA GLY A 43 4.20 -13.64 -7.63
C GLY A 43 2.92 -13.29 -6.84
N LEU A 44 3.00 -12.33 -5.92
CA LEU A 44 1.88 -11.82 -5.12
C LEU A 44 0.95 -10.97 -5.98
N SER A 45 -0.36 -11.16 -5.77
CA SER A 45 -1.42 -10.39 -6.40
C SER A 45 -2.23 -9.67 -5.32
N PRO A 46 -2.39 -8.33 -5.38
CA PRO A 46 -3.23 -7.60 -4.44
C PRO A 46 -4.64 -8.20 -4.33
N VAL A 47 -5.21 -8.63 -5.45
CA VAL A 47 -6.59 -9.12 -5.54
C VAL A 47 -6.75 -10.51 -4.93
N ARG A 48 -5.70 -11.34 -4.97
CA ARG A 48 -5.75 -12.73 -4.48
C ARG A 48 -5.24 -12.84 -3.04
N ASP A 49 -4.15 -12.13 -2.74
CA ASP A 49 -3.36 -12.31 -1.53
C ASP A 49 -3.53 -11.13 -0.56
N GLY A 50 -4.18 -10.04 -0.98
CA GLY A 50 -4.39 -8.84 -0.18
C GLY A 50 -5.59 -8.96 0.76
N ILE A 51 -5.38 -8.58 2.02
CA ILE A 51 -6.43 -8.49 3.05
C ILE A 51 -7.22 -7.19 2.88
N PHE A 52 -6.54 -6.11 2.48
CA PHE A 52 -7.12 -4.81 2.19
C PHE A 52 -6.40 -4.19 1.00
N ILE A 53 -7.16 -3.62 0.07
CA ILE A 53 -6.64 -2.91 -1.09
C ILE A 53 -7.27 -1.53 -1.07
N GLU A 54 -6.45 -0.49 -1.12
CA GLU A 54 -6.97 0.87 -1.26
C GLU A 54 -7.75 0.98 -2.57
N ASP A 55 -8.99 1.47 -2.47
CA ASP A 55 -9.88 1.62 -3.61
C ASP A 55 -9.25 2.57 -4.63
N LYS A 56 -9.14 2.13 -5.89
CA LYS A 56 -8.56 2.92 -7.00
C LYS A 56 -9.38 4.19 -7.34
N LYS A 57 -10.47 4.44 -6.60
CA LYS A 57 -11.53 5.41 -6.90
C LYS A 57 -11.23 6.83 -6.37
N LEU A 58 -9.98 7.30 -6.51
CA LEU A 58 -9.66 8.72 -6.27
C LEU A 58 -8.84 9.39 -7.39
N ALA A 59 -8.49 8.69 -8.47
CA ALA A 59 -7.74 9.28 -9.59
C ALA A 59 -8.59 9.63 -10.83
N LEU A 60 -9.91 9.36 -10.83
CA LEU A 60 -10.80 9.58 -11.99
C LEU A 60 -11.67 10.84 -11.89
N ARG A 61 -11.41 11.75 -10.94
CA ARG A 61 -12.21 12.99 -10.77
C ARG A 61 -11.40 14.27 -10.92
N GLU A 62 -10.48 14.37 -11.89
CA GLU A 62 -9.95 15.67 -12.35
C GLU A 62 -9.72 15.75 -13.87
N HIS A 63 -10.46 14.99 -14.68
CA HIS A 63 -10.50 15.18 -16.13
C HIS A 63 -11.84 15.75 -16.66
N HIS A 64 -12.55 16.51 -15.83
CA HIS A 64 -13.46 17.54 -16.34
C HIS A 64 -12.71 18.89 -16.33
N ARG A 65 -11.71 19.01 -17.20
CA ARG A 65 -11.24 20.32 -17.62
C ARG A 65 -12.33 20.88 -18.53
N ASP A 66 -13.03 21.89 -18.04
CA ASP A 66 -14.05 22.65 -18.76
C ASP A 66 -13.51 23.10 -20.14
N PRO A 67 -14.06 22.62 -21.26
CA PRO A 67 -13.69 23.10 -22.59
C PRO A 67 -14.49 24.37 -22.89
N GLY A 68 -14.24 25.47 -22.17
CA GLY A 68 -15.20 26.56 -22.23
C GLY A 68 -14.86 27.86 -21.51
N ARG A 69 -13.68 28.43 -21.75
CA ARG A 69 -13.53 29.90 -21.69
C ARG A 69 -12.67 30.41 -22.85
N GLN A 70 -13.35 31.05 -23.80
CA GLN A 70 -12.79 32.13 -24.61
C GLN A 70 -12.40 33.30 -23.71
#